data_AF-A0A433UBJ4-F1
#
_entry.id   AF-A0A433UBJ4-F1
#
_cell.length_a   1.000
_cell.length_b   1.000
_cell.length_c   1.000
_cell.angle_alpha   90.00
_cell.angle_beta   90.00
_cell.angle_gamma   90.00
#
_symmetry.space_group_name_H-M   'P 1'
#
loop_
_entity.id
_entity.type
_entity.pdbx_description
1 polymer ?
#
loop_
_entity_poly.entity_id
_entity_poly.type
_entity_poly.pdbx_seq_one_letter_code
_entity_poly.pdbx_strand_id
1 'polypeptide(L)'
;PSPGLLLSDICVGDLRPWSCRNRCNQYQDSSFFGFTCSCHPLCLVHKFCCSDFETECPNEFQNARENVEKFPGISAVCDAGLGAHVVSVCPAGATDAQKRLCEGGPDVSSDVVSPADGTPVSDSVLGWHFKNRFCWECWTTQNQPVVWRMDILISSNSRPAEDYRLETLTEYAERNPETVAWFPPEPLVRVPCPTRFMEEDIAASCSACLVDPATEEACVNGSTNYLRIGSTRFRNHHCYLCS
;
A
#
# COMPACT_ATOMS: atom_id res chain seq x y z
N PRO A 1 14.28 19.42 13.98
CA PRO A 1 13.43 20.43 13.30
C PRO A 1 13.48 20.21 11.78
N SER A 2 12.50 19.50 11.24
CA SER A 2 12.36 19.34 9.79
C SER A 2 11.95 20.69 9.19
N PRO A 3 12.55 21.12 8.06
CA PRO A 3 12.14 22.36 7.42
C PRO A 3 10.70 22.18 6.93
N GLY A 4 9.78 22.97 7.49
CA GLY A 4 8.40 23.00 7.03
C GLY A 4 8.37 23.53 5.60
N LEU A 5 7.74 22.79 4.69
CA LEU A 5 7.44 23.27 3.33
C LEU A 5 6.62 24.56 3.44
N LEU A 6 7.11 25.65 2.85
CA LEU A 6 6.38 26.92 2.80
C LEU A 6 5.25 26.82 1.77
N LEU A 7 4.13 27.49 2.05
CA LEU A 7 2.95 27.53 1.17
C LEU A 7 3.30 28.02 -0.26
N SER A 8 4.34 28.85 -0.39
CA SER A 8 4.87 29.35 -1.65
C SER A 8 5.53 28.26 -2.51
N ASP A 9 6.21 27.30 -1.88
CA ASP A 9 6.87 26.19 -2.60
C ASP A 9 5.84 25.18 -3.09
N ILE A 10 4.75 25.04 -2.32
CA ILE A 10 3.55 24.26 -2.60
C ILE A 10 2.80 24.82 -3.82
N CYS A 11 2.50 26.13 -3.85
CA CYS A 11 1.67 26.70 -4.93
C CYS A 11 2.45 27.16 -6.17
N VAL A 12 3.74 27.48 -6.06
CA VAL A 12 4.50 28.20 -7.10
C VAL A 12 5.77 27.46 -7.55
N GLY A 13 6.20 26.40 -6.86
CA GLY A 13 7.42 25.65 -7.19
C GLY A 13 7.25 24.56 -8.27
N ASP A 14 8.37 24.18 -8.90
CA ASP A 14 8.48 23.03 -9.82
C ASP A 14 8.26 21.67 -9.11
N LEU A 15 8.25 21.65 -7.78
CA LEU A 15 8.01 20.47 -6.95
C LEU A 15 6.62 20.55 -6.32
N ARG A 16 5.59 20.24 -7.10
CA ARG A 16 4.24 20.01 -6.57
C ARG A 16 4.15 18.56 -6.09
N PRO A 17 4.10 18.28 -4.78
CA PRO A 17 4.11 16.90 -4.29
C PRO A 17 2.88 16.09 -4.70
N TRP A 18 1.79 16.77 -5.12
CA TRP A 18 0.57 16.19 -5.69
C TRP A 18 0.54 16.14 -7.23
N SER A 19 1.64 16.46 -7.92
CA SER A 19 1.71 16.51 -9.38
C SER A 19 2.72 15.52 -9.95
N CYS A 20 2.46 15.03 -11.16
CA CYS A 20 3.36 14.19 -11.93
C CYS A 20 4.34 14.92 -12.85
N ARG A 21 4.27 16.25 -12.90
CA ARG A 21 5.20 17.05 -13.69
C ARG A 21 6.66 16.72 -13.35
N ASN A 22 7.43 16.34 -14.36
CA ASN A 22 8.84 15.90 -14.23
C ASN A 22 9.07 14.68 -13.32
N ARG A 23 8.02 13.88 -13.05
CA ARG A 23 8.06 12.72 -12.15
C ARG A 23 7.55 11.42 -12.79
N CYS A 24 7.34 11.39 -14.10
CA CYS A 24 6.86 10.20 -14.80
C CYS A 24 7.77 9.00 -14.58
N ASN A 25 7.16 7.84 -14.30
CA ASN A 25 7.85 6.58 -14.03
C ASN A 25 8.81 6.59 -12.82
N GLN A 26 8.80 7.66 -12.01
CA GLN A 26 9.56 7.67 -10.77
C GLN A 26 8.80 6.85 -9.73
N TYR A 27 9.33 5.65 -9.51
CA TYR A 27 9.03 4.87 -8.32
C TYR A 27 9.54 5.67 -7.13
N GLN A 28 8.64 6.16 -6.27
CA GLN A 28 9.00 7.05 -5.17
C GLN A 28 10.25 6.53 -4.45
N ASP A 29 11.32 7.32 -4.50
CA ASP A 29 12.50 7.03 -3.71
C ASP A 29 12.03 6.98 -2.24
N SER A 30 12.21 5.80 -1.64
CA SER A 30 11.75 5.28 -0.34
C SER A 30 11.94 6.18 0.89
N SER A 31 12.32 7.43 0.70
CA SER A 31 12.22 8.50 1.68
C SER A 31 10.78 8.73 2.12
N PHE A 32 10.50 8.17 3.29
CA PHE A 32 9.39 8.30 4.25
C PHE A 32 8.75 9.71 4.42
N PHE A 33 9.11 10.72 3.62
CA PHE A 33 8.75 12.13 3.78
C PHE A 33 8.43 12.92 2.49
N GLY A 34 8.52 12.36 1.28
CA GLY A 34 8.59 13.20 0.06
C GLY A 34 7.27 13.59 -0.60
N PHE A 35 6.43 12.61 -0.97
CA PHE A 35 5.39 12.83 -1.97
C PHE A 35 4.05 12.27 -1.56
N THR A 36 3.01 13.08 -1.74
CA THR A 36 1.63 12.75 -1.37
C THR A 36 0.99 11.75 -2.33
N CYS A 37 1.53 11.58 -3.53
CA CYS A 37 1.00 10.70 -4.58
C CYS A 37 2.12 10.14 -5.48
N SER A 38 1.77 9.16 -6.32
CA SER A 38 2.68 8.51 -7.26
C SER A 38 2.28 8.69 -8.72
N CYS A 39 3.31 8.65 -9.56
CA CYS A 39 3.25 8.74 -11.03
C CYS A 39 3.77 7.46 -11.69
N HIS A 40 3.89 6.41 -10.88
CA HIS A 40 4.26 5.09 -11.33
C HIS A 40 3.00 4.29 -11.66
N PRO A 41 2.99 3.44 -12.69
CA PRO A 41 1.83 2.63 -13.09
C PRO A 41 1.10 1.89 -11.96
N LEU A 42 1.84 1.47 -10.93
CA LEU A 42 1.29 0.82 -9.74
C LEU A 42 0.24 1.65 -9.00
N CYS A 43 0.26 2.97 -9.15
CA CYS A 43 -0.62 3.85 -8.39
C CYS A 43 -2.11 3.58 -8.64
N LEU A 44 -2.49 3.01 -9.79
CA LEU A 44 -3.87 2.68 -10.12
C LEU A 44 -4.44 1.57 -9.24
N VAL A 45 -3.65 0.52 -9.00
CA VAL A 45 -4.07 -0.63 -8.17
C VAL A 45 -4.16 -0.24 -6.71
N HIS A 46 -3.22 0.58 -6.24
CA HIS A 46 -3.12 1.02 -4.85
C HIS A 46 -3.86 2.35 -4.58
N LYS A 47 -4.53 2.94 -5.58
CA LYS A 47 -5.35 4.17 -5.49
C LYS A 47 -4.64 5.38 -4.88
N PHE A 48 -3.37 5.56 -5.23
CA PHE A 48 -2.52 6.68 -4.77
C PHE A 48 -1.90 7.48 -5.93
N CYS A 49 -2.55 7.48 -7.09
CA CYS A 49 -2.11 8.28 -8.24
C CYS A 49 -2.25 9.77 -7.96
N CYS A 50 -1.33 10.55 -8.49
CA CYS A 50 -1.53 11.99 -8.60
C CYS A 50 -2.72 12.29 -9.51
N SER A 51 -3.43 13.39 -9.25
CA SER A 51 -4.63 13.75 -10.00
C SER A 51 -4.34 14.09 -11.46
N ASP A 52 -3.12 14.51 -11.77
CA ASP A 52 -2.65 14.89 -13.09
C ASP A 52 -1.81 13.80 -13.77
N PHE A 53 -1.82 12.56 -13.27
CA PHE A 53 -1.01 11.48 -13.83
C PHE A 53 -1.34 11.21 -15.31
N GLU A 54 -2.63 11.19 -15.65
CA GLU A 54 -3.09 11.02 -17.04
C GLU A 54 -2.61 12.15 -17.96
N THR A 55 -2.57 13.38 -17.45
CA THR A 55 -2.21 14.57 -18.25
C THR A 55 -0.71 14.78 -18.36
N GLU A 56 0.05 14.58 -17.29
CA GLU A 56 1.51 14.81 -17.27
C GLU A 56 2.30 13.60 -17.78
N CYS A 57 1.77 12.38 -17.62
CA CYS A 57 2.44 11.12 -18.01
C CYS A 57 1.49 10.20 -18.82
N PRO A 58 0.99 10.64 -19.98
CA PRO A 58 -0.06 9.94 -20.72
C PRO A 58 0.37 8.54 -21.17
N ASN A 59 1.64 8.34 -21.53
CA ASN A 59 2.15 7.04 -21.97
C ASN A 59 2.20 6.04 -20.82
N GLU A 60 2.71 6.46 -19.67
CA GLU A 60 2.79 5.65 -18.45
C GLU A 60 1.39 5.31 -17.93
N PHE A 61 0.49 6.28 -17.94
CA PHE A 61 -0.91 6.10 -17.56
C PHE A 61 -1.62 5.10 -18.47
N GLN A 62 -1.46 5.22 -19.79
CA GLN A 62 -2.07 4.30 -20.75
C GLN A 62 -1.53 2.88 -20.58
N ASN A 63 -0.20 2.72 -20.45
CA ASN A 63 0.42 1.42 -20.15
C ASN A 63 -0.08 0.84 -18.82
N ALA A 64 -0.26 1.67 -17.81
CA ALA A 64 -0.80 1.25 -16.52
C ALA A 64 -2.24 0.76 -16.65
N ARG A 65 -3.09 1.50 -17.36
CA ARG A 65 -4.48 1.14 -17.63
C ARG A 65 -4.59 -0.17 -18.37
N GLU A 66 -3.85 -0.34 -19.46
CA GLU A 66 -3.86 -1.59 -20.24
C GLU A 66 -3.44 -2.80 -19.41
N ASN A 67 -2.54 -2.61 -18.44
CA ASN A 67 -2.15 -3.68 -17.53
C ASN A 67 -3.22 -3.96 -16.47
N VAL A 68 -3.87 -2.94 -15.90
CA VAL A 68 -4.94 -3.11 -14.91
C VAL A 68 -6.22 -3.67 -15.55
N GLU A 69 -6.53 -3.29 -16.78
CA GLU A 69 -7.71 -3.77 -17.52
C GLU A 69 -7.68 -5.28 -17.78
N LYS A 70 -6.49 -5.91 -17.77
CA LYS A 70 -6.33 -7.38 -17.80
C LYS A 70 -6.88 -8.07 -16.54
N PHE A 71 -7.06 -7.32 -15.45
CA PHE A 71 -7.46 -7.82 -14.14
C PHE A 71 -8.65 -7.02 -13.60
N PRO A 72 -9.85 -7.18 -14.19
CA PRO A 72 -11.01 -6.37 -13.87
C PRO A 72 -11.41 -6.51 -12.40
N GLY A 73 -11.51 -5.37 -11.71
CA GLY A 73 -11.89 -5.30 -10.29
C GLY A 73 -10.74 -5.49 -9.31
N ILE A 74 -9.49 -5.61 -9.78
CA ILE A 74 -8.34 -5.67 -8.86
C ILE A 74 -8.23 -4.36 -8.08
N SER A 75 -8.04 -4.47 -6.77
CA SER A 75 -7.80 -3.34 -5.88
C SER A 75 -6.90 -3.80 -4.75
N ALA A 76 -5.88 -3.01 -4.44
CA ALA A 76 -5.17 -3.17 -3.19
C ALA A 76 -5.92 -2.42 -2.08
N VAL A 77 -5.95 -3.01 -0.90
CA VAL A 77 -6.46 -2.41 0.33
C VAL A 77 -5.34 -2.32 1.32
N CYS A 78 -5.47 -1.42 2.28
CA CYS A 78 -4.50 -1.32 3.33
C CYS A 78 -4.59 -2.52 4.28
N ASP A 79 -3.47 -3.22 4.46
CA ASP A 79 -3.32 -4.22 5.52
C ASP A 79 -2.45 -3.62 6.65
N ALA A 80 -3.08 -3.37 7.79
CA ALA A 80 -2.43 -2.75 8.95
C ALA A 80 -1.37 -3.65 9.60
N GLY A 81 -1.50 -4.98 9.48
CA GLY A 81 -0.51 -5.93 9.98
C GLY A 81 0.75 -5.96 9.11
N LEU A 82 0.59 -5.75 7.81
CA LEU A 82 1.70 -5.63 6.86
C LEU A 82 2.26 -4.21 6.75
N GLY A 83 1.50 -3.20 7.19
CA GLY A 83 1.84 -1.79 7.01
C GLY A 83 1.89 -1.37 5.53
N ALA A 84 1.17 -2.08 4.67
CA ALA A 84 1.28 -1.94 3.21
C ALA A 84 -0.06 -2.15 2.51
N HIS A 85 -0.21 -1.54 1.33
CA HIS A 85 -1.34 -1.82 0.46
C HIS A 85 -1.13 -3.14 -0.28
N VAL A 86 -2.04 -4.09 -0.10
CA VAL A 86 -1.99 -5.42 -0.72
C VAL A 86 -3.33 -5.80 -1.33
N VAL A 87 -3.29 -6.63 -2.36
CA VAL A 87 -4.47 -7.29 -2.91
C VAL A 87 -4.83 -8.47 -2.00
N SER A 88 -6.01 -8.40 -1.41
CA SER A 88 -6.47 -9.36 -0.39
C SER A 88 -7.77 -10.07 -0.75
N VAL A 89 -8.30 -9.86 -1.96
CA VAL A 89 -9.55 -10.42 -2.46
C VAL A 89 -9.33 -11.05 -3.83
N CYS A 90 -10.08 -12.10 -4.16
CA CYS A 90 -10.02 -12.75 -5.47
C CYS A 90 -10.97 -12.09 -6.48
N PRO A 91 -10.78 -12.29 -7.80
CA PRO A 91 -11.75 -11.82 -8.79
C PRO A 91 -13.12 -12.44 -8.56
N ALA A 92 -14.19 -11.75 -9.02
CA ALA A 92 -15.57 -12.18 -8.77
C ALA A 92 -15.85 -13.64 -9.20
N GLY A 93 -15.23 -14.08 -10.32
CA GLY A 93 -15.36 -15.43 -10.87
C GLY A 93 -14.51 -16.52 -10.20
N ALA A 94 -13.73 -16.20 -9.15
CA ALA A 94 -12.96 -17.20 -8.41
C ALA A 94 -13.87 -18.16 -7.62
N THR A 95 -13.42 -19.40 -7.45
CA THR A 95 -14.14 -20.43 -6.68
C THR A 95 -14.12 -20.13 -5.19
N ASP A 96 -15.11 -20.65 -4.45
CA ASP A 96 -15.17 -20.49 -2.98
C ASP A 96 -13.95 -21.10 -2.26
N ALA A 97 -13.32 -22.13 -2.84
CA ALA A 97 -12.10 -22.70 -2.31
C ALA A 97 -10.92 -21.71 -2.41
N GLN A 98 -10.76 -21.06 -3.57
CA GLN A 98 -9.73 -20.05 -3.80
C GLN A 98 -9.96 -18.80 -2.92
N LYS A 99 -11.20 -18.32 -2.84
CA LYS A 99 -11.57 -17.19 -1.96
C LYS A 99 -11.26 -17.49 -0.50
N ARG A 100 -11.61 -18.69 -0.02
CA ARG A 100 -11.29 -19.10 1.36
C ARG A 100 -9.80 -19.03 1.67
N LEU A 101 -8.95 -19.55 0.78
CA LEU A 101 -7.49 -19.54 1.00
C LEU A 101 -6.88 -18.14 0.93
N CYS A 102 -7.31 -17.31 -0.01
CA CYS A 102 -6.83 -15.93 -0.12
C CYS A 102 -7.35 -15.03 1.01
N GLU A 103 -8.67 -14.93 1.16
CA GLU A 103 -9.33 -13.93 2.01
C GLU A 103 -9.31 -14.35 3.48
N GLY A 104 -9.62 -15.62 3.76
CA GLY A 104 -9.61 -16.20 5.10
C GLY A 104 -8.21 -16.52 5.61
N GLY A 105 -7.27 -16.79 4.70
CA GLY A 105 -5.94 -17.31 5.03
C GLY A 105 -5.96 -18.84 5.17
N PRO A 106 -4.79 -19.50 5.03
CA PRO A 106 -4.71 -20.94 5.18
C PRO A 106 -5.02 -21.34 6.62
N ASP A 107 -5.87 -22.36 6.79
CA ASP A 107 -6.07 -23.01 8.08
C ASP A 107 -4.77 -23.76 8.42
N VAL A 108 -3.98 -23.21 9.33
CA VAL A 108 -2.64 -23.71 9.71
C VAL A 108 -2.70 -25.12 10.31
N SER A 109 -3.89 -25.64 10.61
CA SER A 109 -4.15 -27.02 11.03
C SER A 109 -4.24 -28.03 9.88
N SER A 110 -4.15 -27.59 8.62
CA SER A 110 -4.15 -28.49 7.45
C SER A 110 -2.71 -28.81 7.04
N ASP A 111 -2.34 -30.09 7.10
CA ASP A 111 -1.02 -30.64 6.69
C ASP A 111 -0.62 -30.36 5.22
N VAL A 112 -1.43 -29.62 4.46
CA VAL A 112 -1.31 -29.43 3.01
C VAL A 112 -0.69 -28.07 2.66
N VAL A 113 -0.66 -27.11 3.58
CA VAL A 113 -0.21 -25.74 3.29
C VAL A 113 1.09 -25.42 4.02
N SER A 114 2.12 -25.00 3.28
CA SER A 114 3.35 -24.51 3.91
C SER A 114 3.05 -23.21 4.66
N PRO A 115 3.58 -22.99 5.87
CA PRO A 115 3.44 -21.71 6.57
C PRO A 115 3.87 -20.52 5.69
N ALA A 116 4.82 -20.74 4.77
CA ALA A 116 5.27 -19.74 3.80
C ALA A 116 4.18 -19.30 2.81
N ASP A 117 3.19 -20.14 2.49
CA ASP A 117 2.13 -19.80 1.53
C ASP A 117 1.12 -18.80 2.12
N GLY A 118 1.06 -18.69 3.45
CA GLY A 118 0.29 -17.66 4.17
C GLY A 118 0.99 -16.30 4.26
N THR A 119 2.26 -16.21 3.85
CA THR A 119 3.06 -14.98 3.94
C THR A 119 2.85 -14.07 2.73
N PRO A 120 3.00 -12.74 2.88
CA PRO A 120 2.84 -11.80 1.78
C PRO A 120 3.84 -12.04 0.66
N VAL A 121 3.36 -11.86 -0.57
CA VAL A 121 4.15 -12.01 -1.79
C VAL A 121 3.97 -10.81 -2.71
N SER A 122 4.91 -10.61 -3.60
CA SER A 122 4.76 -9.67 -4.71
C SER A 122 4.83 -10.39 -6.05
N ASP A 123 4.18 -9.83 -7.06
CA ASP A 123 4.42 -10.19 -8.45
C ASP A 123 5.72 -9.57 -8.93
N SER A 124 6.67 -10.38 -9.40
CA SER A 124 8.01 -9.91 -9.78
C SER A 124 8.05 -8.99 -11.00
N VAL A 125 7.02 -9.02 -11.85
CA VAL A 125 6.96 -8.26 -13.10
C VAL A 125 6.04 -7.06 -12.95
N LEU A 126 4.85 -7.28 -12.40
CA LEU A 126 3.85 -6.23 -12.23
C LEU A 126 4.15 -5.34 -11.03
N GLY A 127 4.88 -5.85 -10.02
CA GLY A 127 5.16 -5.14 -8.78
C GLY A 127 3.98 -5.06 -7.81
N TRP A 128 2.90 -5.78 -8.08
CA TRP A 128 1.72 -5.85 -7.21
C TRP A 128 2.00 -6.66 -5.97
N HIS A 129 1.46 -6.21 -4.84
CA HIS A 129 1.60 -6.87 -3.57
C HIS A 129 0.32 -7.62 -3.23
N PHE A 130 0.45 -8.84 -2.72
CA PHE A 130 -0.65 -9.71 -2.36
C PHE A 130 -0.53 -10.12 -0.89
N LYS A 131 -1.66 -10.21 -0.21
CA LYS A 131 -1.74 -10.59 1.21
C LYS A 131 -1.04 -11.93 1.47
N ASN A 132 -1.20 -12.86 0.54
CA ASN A 132 -0.57 -14.17 0.58
C ASN A 132 -0.44 -14.74 -0.84
N ARG A 133 0.22 -15.90 -0.97
CA ARG A 133 0.41 -16.58 -2.25
C ARG A 133 -0.91 -16.95 -2.92
N PHE A 134 -1.92 -17.37 -2.16
CA PHE A 134 -3.22 -17.77 -2.71
C PHE A 134 -3.94 -16.59 -3.36
N CYS A 135 -3.82 -15.39 -2.80
CA CYS A 135 -4.33 -14.18 -3.43
C CYS A 135 -3.63 -13.89 -4.76
N TRP A 136 -2.32 -14.09 -4.84
CA TRP A 136 -1.57 -13.97 -6.09
C TRP A 136 -2.05 -14.99 -7.14
N GLU A 137 -2.20 -16.27 -6.74
CA GLU A 137 -2.70 -17.33 -7.61
C GLU A 137 -4.13 -17.08 -8.09
N CYS A 138 -4.98 -16.48 -7.24
CA CYS A 138 -6.36 -16.08 -7.59
C CYS A 138 -6.44 -15.15 -8.79
N TRP A 139 -5.48 -14.24 -8.94
CA TRP A 139 -5.42 -13.30 -10.06
C TRP A 139 -4.66 -13.85 -11.26
N THR A 140 -4.06 -15.04 -11.15
CA THR A 140 -3.44 -15.80 -12.26
C THR A 140 -2.54 -14.96 -13.16
N THR A 141 -1.62 -14.19 -12.58
CA THR A 141 -0.78 -13.25 -13.35
C THR A 141 0.23 -13.94 -14.27
N GLN A 142 0.40 -15.27 -14.18
CA GLN A 142 1.37 -16.11 -14.89
C GLN A 142 2.85 -15.80 -14.60
N ASN A 143 3.12 -14.81 -13.73
CA ASN A 143 4.49 -14.43 -13.35
C ASN A 143 5.00 -15.30 -12.19
N GLN A 144 6.09 -14.88 -11.56
CA GLN A 144 6.63 -15.55 -10.38
C GLN A 144 6.29 -14.75 -9.12
N PRO A 145 5.71 -15.38 -8.08
CA PRO A 145 5.55 -14.73 -6.79
C PRO A 145 6.91 -14.69 -6.09
N VAL A 146 7.24 -13.54 -5.50
CA VAL A 146 8.42 -13.37 -4.66
C VAL A 146 7.98 -13.10 -3.22
N VAL A 147 8.47 -13.94 -2.32
CA VAL A 147 8.11 -13.89 -0.89
C VAL A 147 8.78 -12.68 -0.24
N TRP A 148 8.06 -12.02 0.65
CA TRP A 148 8.60 -10.90 1.42
C TRP A 148 9.54 -11.39 2.53
N ARG A 149 10.52 -10.54 2.86
CA ARG A 149 11.36 -10.75 4.04
C ARG A 149 10.56 -10.41 5.30
N MET A 150 10.70 -11.26 6.31
CA MET A 150 10.15 -11.05 7.65
C MET A 150 11.29 -10.71 8.61
N ASP A 151 11.23 -9.54 9.24
CA ASP A 151 12.13 -9.15 10.33
C ASP A 151 11.34 -9.28 11.65
N ILE A 152 11.88 -10.02 12.63
CA ILE A 152 11.24 -10.25 13.93
C ILE A 152 12.10 -9.61 15.03
N LEU A 153 11.52 -8.71 15.81
CA LEU A 153 12.17 -8.11 16.96
C LEU A 153 11.95 -8.97 18.22
N ILE A 154 13.00 -9.65 18.67
CA ILE A 154 12.94 -10.52 19.86
C ILE A 154 13.75 -9.87 20.98
N SER A 155 13.12 -9.65 22.15
CA SER A 155 13.84 -9.17 23.33
C SER A 155 14.69 -10.29 23.94
N SER A 156 15.94 -9.96 24.29
CA SER A 156 16.89 -10.89 24.93
C SER A 156 16.40 -11.44 26.27
N ASN A 157 15.44 -10.76 26.91
CA ASN A 157 14.90 -11.16 28.21
C ASN A 157 13.74 -12.16 28.11
N SER A 158 13.20 -12.36 26.90
CA SER A 158 12.00 -13.17 26.65
C SER A 158 12.26 -14.57 26.10
N ARG A 159 13.52 -14.95 25.78
CA ARG A 159 13.86 -16.31 25.36
C ARG A 159 15.25 -16.76 25.83
N PRO A 160 15.42 -18.02 26.27
CA PRO A 160 16.73 -18.67 26.27
C PRO A 160 17.22 -18.82 24.82
N ALA A 161 18.50 -18.55 24.60
CA ALA A 161 19.13 -18.24 23.31
C ALA A 161 19.20 -19.37 22.25
N GLU A 162 18.35 -20.39 22.27
CA GLU A 162 18.66 -21.66 21.57
C GLU A 162 17.63 -22.21 20.58
N ASP A 163 16.46 -21.58 20.37
CA ASP A 163 15.51 -22.11 19.36
C ASP A 163 15.08 -21.05 18.32
N TYR A 164 15.93 -20.87 17.31
CA TYR A 164 15.69 -20.09 16.10
C TYR A 164 15.16 -20.94 14.94
N ARG A 165 14.54 -22.10 15.24
CA ARG A 165 13.86 -22.89 14.21
C ARG A 165 12.73 -22.08 13.58
N LEU A 166 12.55 -22.28 12.28
CA LEU A 166 11.59 -21.52 11.48
C LEU A 166 10.17 -21.64 12.06
N GLU A 167 9.77 -22.83 12.50
CA GLU A 167 8.45 -23.08 13.09
C GLU A 167 8.24 -22.24 14.35
N THR A 168 9.22 -22.22 15.25
CA THR A 168 9.17 -21.49 16.53
C THR A 168 9.23 -19.97 16.35
N LEU A 169 9.86 -19.50 15.26
CA LEU A 169 9.86 -18.09 14.87
C LEU A 169 8.54 -17.68 14.23
N THR A 170 7.97 -18.52 13.36
CA THR A 170 6.65 -18.29 12.76
C THR A 170 5.56 -18.26 13.82
N GLU A 171 5.51 -19.24 14.73
CA GLU A 171 4.55 -19.22 15.84
C GLU A 171 4.70 -17.99 16.75
N TYR A 172 5.93 -17.52 16.95
CA TYR A 172 6.16 -16.29 17.72
C TYR A 172 5.65 -15.05 16.98
N ALA A 173 5.94 -14.95 15.69
CA ALA A 173 5.48 -13.87 14.83
C ALA A 173 3.95 -13.81 14.79
N GLU A 174 3.28 -14.96 14.71
CA GLU A 174 1.81 -15.05 14.75
C GLU A 174 1.23 -14.60 16.11
N ARG A 175 1.91 -14.93 17.22
CA ARG A 175 1.45 -14.54 18.57
C ARG A 175 1.82 -13.11 18.95
N ASN A 176 2.81 -12.51 18.30
CA ASN A 176 3.34 -11.18 18.62
C ASN A 176 3.47 -10.35 17.33
N PRO A 177 2.36 -10.11 16.60
CA PRO A 177 2.39 -9.46 15.28
C PRO A 177 3.01 -8.05 15.31
N GLU A 178 2.99 -7.37 16.46
CA GLU A 178 3.61 -6.06 16.67
C GLU A 178 5.15 -6.08 16.64
N THR A 179 5.76 -7.25 16.79
CA THR A 179 7.22 -7.44 16.72
C THR A 179 7.69 -7.75 15.30
N VAL A 180 6.77 -7.91 14.36
CA VAL A 180 7.04 -8.38 13.00
C VAL A 180 6.97 -7.22 12.02
N ALA A 181 7.98 -7.12 11.17
CA ALA A 181 7.99 -6.18 10.06
C ALA A 181 8.20 -6.92 8.74
N TRP A 182 7.36 -6.60 7.76
CA TRP A 182 7.38 -7.21 6.43
C TRP A 182 7.96 -6.26 5.39
N PHE A 183 8.85 -6.77 4.55
CA PHE A 183 9.52 -6.02 3.49
C PHE A 183 9.50 -6.78 2.15
N PRO A 184 9.02 -6.18 1.06
CA PRO A 184 9.14 -6.78 -0.26
C PRO A 184 10.62 -6.81 -0.67
N PRO A 185 11.03 -7.76 -1.52
CA PRO A 185 12.39 -7.82 -2.04
C PRO A 185 12.68 -6.65 -2.98
N GLU A 186 13.92 -6.16 -2.98
CA GLU A 186 14.36 -5.15 -3.96
C GLU A 186 14.24 -5.69 -5.40
N PRO A 187 13.88 -4.85 -6.40
CA PRO A 187 13.66 -3.40 -6.33
C PRO A 187 12.21 -3.01 -5.99
N LEU A 188 11.37 -3.94 -5.54
CA LEU A 188 9.97 -3.67 -5.26
C LEU A 188 9.86 -2.80 -4.00
N VAL A 189 9.07 -1.73 -4.08
CA VAL A 189 8.90 -0.77 -2.98
C VAL A 189 7.57 -1.05 -2.32
N ARG A 190 7.63 -1.23 -1.00
CA ARG A 190 6.45 -1.30 -0.15
C ARG A 190 5.68 0.00 -0.27
N VAL A 191 4.46 -0.04 -0.80
CA VAL A 191 3.54 1.11 -0.77
C VAL A 191 3.00 1.24 0.65
N PRO A 192 3.48 2.22 1.45
CA PRO A 192 3.12 2.29 2.85
C PRO A 192 1.64 2.61 3.00
N CYS A 193 1.06 2.08 4.06
CA CYS A 193 -0.21 2.55 4.60
C CYS A 193 0.01 3.55 5.73
N PRO A 194 -0.97 4.41 6.04
CA PRO A 194 -1.10 4.92 7.39
C PRO A 194 -1.28 3.73 8.31
N THR A 195 -0.47 3.67 9.35
CA THR A 195 -0.70 2.71 10.41
C THR A 195 -1.91 3.14 11.24
N ARG A 196 -2.47 2.22 12.04
CA ARG A 196 -3.59 2.47 12.96
C ARG A 196 -3.36 3.68 13.89
N PHE A 197 -2.10 4.01 14.18
CA PHE A 197 -1.70 5.19 14.96
C PHE A 197 -1.72 6.51 14.18
N MET A 198 -1.95 6.47 12.87
CA MET A 198 -2.00 7.64 11.99
C MET A 198 -3.43 8.03 11.63
N GLU A 199 -4.40 7.11 11.68
CA GLU A 199 -5.80 7.37 11.30
C GLU A 199 -6.50 8.37 12.22
N GLU A 200 -6.18 8.41 13.51
CA GLU A 200 -6.83 9.31 14.48
C GLU A 200 -6.49 10.81 14.26
N ASP A 201 -5.37 11.11 13.58
CA ASP A 201 -4.91 12.48 13.31
C ASP A 201 -5.10 12.90 11.83
N ILE A 202 -5.80 12.10 11.03
CA ILE A 202 -6.07 12.41 9.62
C ILE A 202 -7.42 13.11 9.50
N ALA A 203 -7.39 14.37 9.05
CA ALA A 203 -8.57 15.04 8.53
C ALA A 203 -9.00 14.34 7.23
N ALA A 204 -10.04 13.51 7.35
CA ALA A 204 -10.66 12.75 6.25
C ALA A 204 -12.09 13.24 5.93
N SER A 205 -12.50 14.37 6.51
CA SER A 205 -13.79 15.02 6.30
C SER A 205 -13.58 16.52 6.19
N CYS A 206 -14.40 17.19 5.40
CA CYS A 206 -14.38 18.63 5.26
C CYS A 206 -14.92 19.33 6.52
N SER A 207 -14.35 20.48 6.86
CA SER A 207 -14.94 21.36 7.89
C SER A 207 -16.14 22.08 7.28
N ALA A 208 -17.21 22.28 8.06
CA ALA A 208 -18.57 22.51 7.57
C ALA A 208 -18.86 23.89 6.91
N CYS A 209 -18.00 24.44 6.06
CA CYS A 209 -18.20 25.77 5.47
C CYS A 209 -17.77 25.87 3.99
N LEU A 210 -18.73 26.18 3.11
CA LEU A 210 -18.54 26.76 1.76
C LEU A 210 -17.54 26.03 0.85
N VAL A 211 -17.62 24.70 0.80
CA VAL A 211 -16.85 23.90 -0.16
C VAL A 211 -17.81 23.42 -1.24
N ASP A 212 -17.37 23.46 -2.50
CA ASP A 212 -18.18 22.91 -3.59
C ASP A 212 -18.36 21.39 -3.37
N PRO A 213 -19.53 20.83 -3.71
CA PRO A 213 -19.81 19.41 -3.49
C PRO A 213 -18.80 18.46 -4.14
N ALA A 214 -18.16 18.88 -5.24
CA ALA A 214 -17.19 18.03 -5.94
C ALA A 214 -15.87 17.92 -5.15
N THR A 215 -15.42 18.99 -4.48
CA THR A 215 -14.24 18.92 -3.59
C THR A 215 -14.52 18.09 -2.34
N GLU A 216 -15.74 18.16 -1.78
CA GLU A 216 -16.13 17.28 -0.66
C GLU A 216 -16.15 15.80 -1.08
N GLU A 217 -16.79 15.50 -2.21
CA GLU A 217 -16.80 14.15 -2.77
C GLU A 217 -15.38 13.66 -3.06
N ALA A 218 -14.51 14.50 -3.62
CA ALA A 218 -13.12 14.15 -3.89
C ALA A 218 -12.28 13.99 -2.61
N CYS A 219 -12.59 14.68 -1.51
CA CYS A 219 -11.98 14.40 -0.22
C CYS A 219 -12.33 12.99 0.29
N VAL A 220 -13.61 12.64 0.27
CA VAL A 220 -14.12 11.39 0.86
C VAL A 220 -13.88 10.16 -0.04
N ASN A 221 -14.07 10.31 -1.35
CA ASN A 221 -14.02 9.21 -2.30
C ASN A 221 -12.79 9.24 -3.22
N GLY A 222 -12.05 10.35 -3.22
CA GLY A 222 -10.84 10.48 -4.03
C GLY A 222 -9.69 9.62 -3.54
N SER A 223 -8.57 9.72 -4.28
CA SER A 223 -7.34 8.99 -3.98
C SER A 223 -6.81 9.32 -2.59
N THR A 224 -6.21 8.31 -1.96
CA THR A 224 -5.75 8.40 -0.59
C THR A 224 -4.29 8.88 -0.58
N ASN A 225 -4.13 10.18 -0.86
CA ASN A 225 -2.85 10.85 -1.09
C ASN A 225 -2.45 11.73 0.10
N TYR A 226 -2.01 11.11 1.20
CA TYR A 226 -1.81 11.82 2.47
C TYR A 226 -0.92 13.05 2.35
N LEU A 227 -1.44 14.17 2.83
CA LEU A 227 -0.75 15.46 2.87
C LEU A 227 -0.50 15.86 4.32
N ARG A 228 0.73 16.26 4.65
CA ARG A 228 1.07 16.80 5.96
C ARG A 228 1.36 18.29 5.84
N ILE A 229 0.57 19.13 6.51
CA ILE A 229 0.81 20.58 6.62
C ILE A 229 1.00 20.90 8.11
N GLY A 230 2.24 21.26 8.47
CA GLY A 230 2.63 21.43 9.88
C GLY A 230 2.49 20.13 10.68
N SER A 231 1.68 20.17 11.75
CA SER A 231 1.34 18.99 12.56
C SER A 231 0.15 18.20 12.03
N THR A 232 -0.70 18.81 11.20
CA THR A 232 -1.95 18.20 10.74
C THR A 232 -1.71 17.34 9.50
N ARG A 233 -2.41 16.21 9.43
CA ARG A 233 -2.44 15.34 8.24
C ARG A 233 -3.83 15.37 7.62
N PHE A 234 -3.87 15.35 6.30
CA PHE A 234 -5.07 15.33 5.49
C PHE A 234 -5.04 14.08 4.63
N ARG A 235 -6.18 13.43 4.44
CA ARG A 235 -6.27 12.20 3.62
C ARG A 235 -5.82 12.43 2.19
N ASN A 236 -6.16 13.58 1.63
CA ASN A 236 -5.71 14.04 0.33
C ASN A 236 -5.73 15.58 0.27
N HIS A 237 -5.26 16.13 -0.86
CA HIS A 237 -5.22 17.57 -1.05
C HIS A 237 -6.63 18.21 -1.05
N HIS A 238 -7.66 17.49 -1.49
CA HIS A 238 -9.05 17.97 -1.41
C HIS A 238 -9.49 18.11 0.05
N CYS A 239 -9.14 17.15 0.90
CA CYS A 239 -9.39 17.24 2.34
C CYS A 239 -8.67 18.42 2.97
N TYR A 240 -7.47 18.78 2.51
CA TYR A 240 -6.80 20.01 2.95
C TYR A 240 -7.51 21.28 2.44
N LEU A 241 -7.93 21.32 1.18
CA LEU A 241 -8.64 22.47 0.61
C LEU A 241 -10.01 22.69 1.26
N CYS A 242 -10.61 21.64 1.81
CA CYS A 242 -11.93 21.68 2.42
C CYS A 242 -11.95 21.66 3.96
N SER A 243 -10.77 21.70 4.61
CA SER A 243 -10.65 21.77 6.07
C SER A 243 -10.36 23.19 6.54
#